data_AF-A0A0B7B7J0-F1
#
_entry.id   AF-A0A0B7B7J0-F1
#
_cell.length_a   1.000
_cell.length_b   1.000
_cell.length_c   1.000
_cell.angle_alpha   90.00
_cell.angle_beta   90.00
_cell.angle_gamma   90.00
#
_symmetry.space_group_name_H-M   'P 1'
#
loop_
_entity.id
_entity.type
_entity.pdbx_description
1 polymer ?
#
loop_
_entity_poly.entity_id
_entity_poly.type
_entity_poly.pdbx_seq_one_letter_code
_entity_poly.pdbx_strand_id
1 'polypeptide(L)'
;MDLVILIMTAGFLLLIYVWFPRSRTRIPPCPARRLPIVGNICSLKQDTRTQFRTWWQQYGNIFSLYLGSTHVIVLNGYDMFKEAFIKNGDACSGRPRFFIDVASGLPGKGIIFASGSYWKEQKSVIVSILRTFGMGTNVLAAKIMNERESLTECLAKLNGQPTDIHDMLYVSASNVISSILFGQRFKHGDIEFQKIVETLKSLISDQQTTSLVNFMPWLHYLPGDYFKAKSITSNTHQLLNLLGMITDRKKRDVPDIVNVDNFIDAYMIEKDKRDKAGVITTLDEDSLRKIMIELFAAGTETSCTTIYWCVL
;
A
#
# COMPACT_ATOMS: atom_id res chain seq x y z
N MET A 1 6.15 -47.67 15.10
CA MET A 1 6.90 -47.35 13.86
C MET A 1 7.79 -46.11 14.10
N ASP A 2 8.51 -46.01 15.22
CA ASP A 2 8.64 -44.65 15.80
C ASP A 2 10.07 -44.12 15.98
N LEU A 3 11.09 -44.98 16.09
CA LEU A 3 12.47 -44.50 16.28
C LEU A 3 13.29 -44.47 14.98
N VAL A 4 13.18 -45.51 14.15
CA VAL A 4 13.94 -45.60 12.89
C VAL A 4 13.50 -44.53 11.91
N ILE A 5 12.19 -44.27 11.79
CA ILE A 5 11.66 -43.21 10.92
C ILE A 5 12.11 -41.83 11.42
N LEU A 6 12.12 -41.60 12.74
CA LEU A 6 12.61 -40.35 13.32
C LEU A 6 14.10 -40.13 13.04
N ILE A 7 14.94 -41.16 13.20
CA ILE A 7 16.38 -41.06 12.92
C ILE A 7 16.63 -40.84 11.44
N MET A 8 15.93 -41.54 10.55
CA MET A 8 16.06 -41.40 9.10
C MET A 8 15.62 -40.01 8.64
N THR A 9 14.50 -39.50 9.15
CA THR A 9 14.02 -38.15 8.84
C THR A 9 14.95 -37.07 9.38
N ALA A 10 15.44 -37.19 10.63
CA ALA A 10 16.41 -36.27 11.19
C ALA A 10 17.74 -36.28 10.42
N GLY A 11 18.24 -37.47 10.05
CA GLY A 11 19.44 -37.61 9.22
C GLY A 11 19.28 -36.98 7.83
N PHE A 12 18.11 -37.17 7.21
CA PHE A 12 17.78 -36.55 5.92
C PHE A 12 17.68 -35.02 6.02
N LEU A 13 17.01 -34.48 7.04
CA LEU A 13 16.95 -33.04 7.27
C LEU A 13 18.32 -32.43 7.57
N LEU A 14 19.18 -33.14 8.31
CA LEU A 14 20.54 -32.71 8.59
C LEU A 14 21.40 -32.72 7.32
N LEU A 15 21.26 -33.74 6.47
CA LEU A 15 21.91 -33.79 5.16
C LEU A 15 21.48 -32.60 4.30
N ILE A 16 20.17 -32.34 4.18
CA ILE A 16 19.65 -31.17 3.47
C ILE A 16 20.26 -29.89 4.04
N TYR A 17 20.27 -29.73 5.36
CA TYR A 17 20.80 -28.53 6.01
C TYR A 17 22.30 -28.33 5.75
N VAL A 18 23.11 -29.39 5.81
CA VAL A 18 24.57 -29.33 5.57
C VAL A 18 24.90 -29.12 4.10
N TRP A 19 24.18 -29.77 3.20
CA TRP A 19 24.37 -29.65 1.75
C TRP A 19 23.80 -28.35 1.18
N PHE A 20 22.93 -27.67 1.92
CA PHE A 20 22.39 -26.39 1.48
C PHE A 20 23.54 -25.36 1.38
N PRO A 21 23.72 -24.72 0.22
CA PRO A 21 24.89 -23.89 -0.05
C PRO A 21 25.00 -22.74 0.96
N ARG A 22 26.20 -22.61 1.54
CA ARG A 22 26.57 -21.42 2.33
C ARG A 22 26.66 -20.21 1.41
N SER A 23 26.43 -19.03 1.98
CA SER A 23 26.27 -17.74 1.28
C SER A 23 27.18 -17.56 0.06
N ARG A 24 26.64 -16.99 -1.02
CA ARG A 24 27.41 -16.72 -2.25
C ARG A 24 28.39 -15.57 -2.02
N THR A 25 29.59 -15.68 -2.59
CA THR A 25 30.73 -14.75 -2.39
C THR A 25 30.56 -13.34 -2.97
N ARG A 26 29.37 -12.97 -3.49
CA ARG A 26 29.09 -11.67 -4.12
C ARG A 26 27.80 -11.01 -3.61
N ILE A 27 27.33 -11.42 -2.44
CA ILE A 27 26.09 -10.93 -1.82
C ILE A 27 26.44 -10.26 -0.49
N PRO A 28 25.74 -9.18 -0.08
CA PRO A 28 25.91 -8.60 1.25
C PRO A 28 25.81 -9.65 2.37
N PRO A 29 26.44 -9.41 3.53
CA PRO A 29 26.42 -10.36 4.64
C PRO A 29 24.99 -10.73 5.05
N CYS A 30 24.76 -11.99 5.43
CA CYS A 30 23.46 -12.45 5.89
C CYS A 30 23.55 -12.75 7.39
N PRO A 31 22.68 -12.15 8.23
CA PRO A 31 22.82 -12.20 9.68
C PRO A 31 22.46 -13.57 10.30
N ALA A 32 21.74 -14.40 9.57
CA ALA A 32 21.34 -15.72 10.02
C ALA A 32 21.52 -16.74 8.89
N ARG A 33 21.79 -18.00 9.26
CA ARG A 33 21.88 -19.06 8.27
C ARG A 33 20.52 -19.25 7.60
N ARG A 34 20.53 -19.23 6.26
CA ARG A 34 19.35 -19.50 5.44
C ARG A 34 18.88 -20.95 5.63
N LEU A 35 17.64 -21.12 6.07
CA LEU A 35 16.98 -22.43 6.09
C LEU A 35 16.39 -22.74 4.70
N PRO A 36 16.29 -24.04 4.33
CA PRO A 36 15.57 -24.46 3.13
C PRO A 36 14.12 -23.96 3.16
N ILE A 37 13.58 -23.56 2.01
CA ILE A 37 12.20 -23.11 1.79
C ILE A 37 11.85 -21.77 2.49
N VAL A 38 11.97 -21.67 3.81
CA VAL A 38 11.54 -20.52 4.61
C VAL A 38 12.59 -19.39 4.69
N GLY A 39 13.85 -19.70 4.38
CA GLY A 39 14.94 -18.74 4.46
C GLY A 39 15.26 -18.31 5.89
N ASN A 40 15.17 -17.01 6.16
CA ASN A 40 15.44 -16.35 7.43
C ASN A 40 14.16 -15.96 8.18
N ILE A 41 12.97 -16.32 7.68
CA ILE A 41 11.68 -15.96 8.31
C ILE A 41 11.63 -16.46 9.76
N CYS A 42 12.04 -17.71 10.01
CA CYS A 42 12.06 -18.28 11.37
C CYS A 42 13.12 -17.65 12.29
N SER A 43 14.05 -16.86 11.75
CA SER A 43 15.03 -16.11 12.54
C SER A 43 14.53 -14.72 12.93
N LEU A 44 13.40 -14.26 12.38
CA LEU A 44 12.80 -12.97 12.72
C LEU A 44 12.14 -13.03 14.10
N LYS A 45 12.46 -12.04 14.94
CA LYS A 45 11.80 -11.83 16.23
C LYS A 45 10.51 -11.05 16.03
N GLN A 46 9.60 -11.13 17.00
CA GLN A 46 8.38 -10.32 17.02
C GLN A 46 8.68 -8.82 16.94
N ASP A 47 9.69 -8.35 17.70
CA ASP A 47 10.24 -7.00 17.53
C ASP A 47 11.34 -6.99 16.46
N THR A 48 10.89 -6.90 15.21
CA THR A 48 11.78 -6.81 14.05
C THR A 48 12.58 -5.51 14.03
N ARG A 49 12.05 -4.40 14.57
CA ARG A 49 12.74 -3.09 14.53
C ARG A 49 14.01 -3.13 15.36
N THR A 50 13.93 -3.59 16.60
CA THR A 50 15.12 -3.73 17.47
C THR A 50 16.09 -4.75 16.89
N GLN A 51 15.60 -5.87 16.36
CA GLN A 51 16.45 -6.86 15.71
C GLN A 51 17.23 -6.30 14.51
N PHE A 52 16.57 -5.53 13.64
CA PHE A 52 17.21 -4.92 12.47
C PHE A 52 18.21 -3.86 12.89
N ARG A 53 17.96 -3.12 14.00
CA ARG A 53 18.95 -2.21 14.58
C ARG A 53 20.20 -2.94 15.06
N THR A 54 20.05 -4.08 15.74
CA THR A 54 21.18 -4.92 16.15
C THR A 54 21.96 -5.44 14.94
N TRP A 55 21.26 -5.91 13.90
CA TRP A 55 21.92 -6.37 12.67
C TRP A 55 22.62 -5.25 11.91
N TRP A 56 22.05 -4.04 11.90
CA TRP A 56 22.72 -2.87 11.33
C TRP A 56 24.05 -2.59 12.04
N GLN A 57 24.08 -2.66 13.38
CA GLN A 57 25.32 -2.47 14.15
C GLN A 57 26.36 -3.58 13.90
N GLN A 58 25.92 -4.82 13.67
CA GLN A 58 26.80 -5.98 13.51
C GLN A 58 27.33 -6.17 12.07
N TYR A 59 26.48 -5.95 11.07
CA TYR A 59 26.75 -6.26 9.67
C TYR A 59 26.95 -5.02 8.80
N GLY A 60 26.74 -3.83 9.36
CA GLY A 60 26.92 -2.55 8.69
C GLY A 60 25.69 -2.11 7.91
N ASN A 61 25.88 -1.11 7.05
CA ASN A 61 24.79 -0.40 6.38
C ASN A 61 24.02 -1.24 5.36
N ILE A 62 24.62 -2.33 4.84
CA ILE A 62 23.99 -3.21 3.85
C ILE A 62 24.12 -4.66 4.32
N PHE A 63 23.00 -5.35 4.44
CA PHE A 63 22.96 -6.79 4.68
C PHE A 63 21.82 -7.44 3.89
N SER A 64 21.87 -8.76 3.74
CA SER A 64 20.89 -9.53 2.98
C SER A 64 20.09 -10.47 3.88
N LEU A 65 18.87 -10.78 3.45
CA LEU A 65 17.98 -11.77 4.03
C LEU A 65 17.35 -12.57 2.89
N TYR A 66 16.98 -13.82 3.17
CA TYR A 66 16.11 -14.61 2.32
C TYR A 66 14.78 -14.76 3.03
N LEU A 67 13.71 -14.16 2.52
CA LEU A 67 12.36 -14.35 3.05
C LEU A 67 11.63 -15.29 2.10
N GLY A 68 11.48 -16.55 2.50
CA GLY A 68 10.99 -17.61 1.61
C GLY A 68 11.95 -17.82 0.44
N SER A 69 11.44 -17.65 -0.79
CA SER A 69 12.24 -17.67 -2.01
C SER A 69 12.82 -16.30 -2.40
N THR A 70 12.40 -15.22 -1.74
CA THR A 70 12.77 -13.84 -2.11
C THR A 70 14.06 -13.41 -1.42
N HIS A 71 15.02 -12.93 -2.21
CA HIS A 71 16.23 -12.31 -1.70
C HIS A 71 15.99 -10.82 -1.42
N VAL A 72 16.12 -10.42 -0.17
CA VAL A 72 15.88 -9.07 0.33
C VAL A 72 17.21 -8.44 0.72
N ILE A 73 17.48 -7.24 0.21
CA ILE A 73 18.63 -6.43 0.61
C ILE A 73 18.11 -5.33 1.51
N VAL A 74 18.65 -5.25 2.73
CA VAL A 74 18.33 -4.21 3.70
C VAL A 74 19.37 -3.12 3.61
N LEU A 75 18.91 -1.89 3.39
CA LEU A 75 19.73 -0.69 3.33
C LEU A 75 19.47 0.15 4.57
N ASN A 76 20.54 0.63 5.20
CA ASN A 76 20.50 1.45 6.39
C ASN A 76 21.38 2.68 6.22
N GLY A 77 20.95 3.80 6.81
CA GLY A 77 21.67 5.06 6.77
C GLY A 77 21.37 5.93 5.55
N TYR A 78 21.47 7.23 5.74
CA TYR A 78 21.12 8.26 4.75
C TYR A 78 21.90 8.10 3.43
N ASP A 79 23.21 7.86 3.51
CA ASP A 79 24.06 7.76 2.32
C ASP A 79 23.68 6.58 1.43
N MET A 80 23.25 5.45 2.01
CA MET A 80 22.77 4.29 1.24
C MET A 80 21.44 4.56 0.57
N PHE A 81 20.54 5.27 1.23
CA PHE A 81 19.30 5.71 0.59
C PHE A 81 19.56 6.68 -0.56
N LYS A 82 20.50 7.61 -0.41
CA LYS A 82 20.90 8.53 -1.49
C LYS A 82 21.57 7.78 -2.65
N GLU A 83 22.44 6.83 -2.38
CA GLU A 83 23.07 6.01 -3.41
C GLU A 83 22.04 5.18 -4.19
N ALA A 84 21.14 4.49 -3.49
CA ALA A 84 20.16 3.60 -4.12
C ALA A 84 19.02 4.36 -4.82
N PHE A 85 18.39 5.32 -4.15
CA PHE A 85 17.15 5.94 -4.64
C PHE A 85 17.37 7.24 -5.42
N ILE A 86 18.55 7.87 -5.34
CA ILE A 86 18.87 9.08 -6.10
C ILE A 86 19.88 8.76 -7.21
N LYS A 87 21.09 8.28 -6.87
CA LYS A 87 22.13 8.05 -7.88
C LYS A 87 21.82 6.86 -8.79
N ASN A 88 21.31 5.77 -8.22
CA ASN A 88 20.94 4.55 -8.95
C ASN A 88 19.42 4.37 -9.04
N GLY A 89 18.67 5.48 -9.02
CA GLY A 89 17.21 5.48 -8.89
C GLY A 89 16.50 4.63 -9.95
N ASP A 90 16.94 4.66 -11.22
CA ASP A 90 16.34 3.82 -12.27
C ASP A 90 16.47 2.32 -11.98
N ALA A 91 17.64 1.87 -11.48
CA ALA A 91 17.87 0.46 -11.13
C ALA A 91 17.10 0.02 -9.86
N CYS A 92 16.87 0.94 -8.92
CA CYS A 92 16.18 0.67 -7.66
C CYS A 92 14.68 1.06 -7.67
N SER A 93 14.14 1.47 -8.82
CA SER A 93 12.74 1.92 -8.94
C SER A 93 11.71 0.79 -9.04
N GLY A 94 12.16 -0.44 -9.30
CA GLY A 94 11.28 -1.60 -9.48
C GLY A 94 10.45 -1.93 -8.24
N ARG A 95 9.21 -2.36 -8.45
CA ARG A 95 8.30 -2.84 -7.39
C ARG A 95 8.23 -4.36 -7.37
N PRO A 96 8.37 -5.00 -6.19
CA PRO A 96 8.12 -6.43 -6.09
C PRO A 96 6.63 -6.72 -6.22
N ARG A 97 6.31 -7.94 -6.67
CA ARG A 97 4.93 -8.39 -6.81
C ARG A 97 4.32 -8.69 -5.44
N PHE A 98 3.47 -7.79 -4.94
CA PHE A 98 2.75 -7.99 -3.68
C PHE A 98 1.42 -8.72 -3.90
N PHE A 99 1.02 -9.53 -2.93
CA PHE A 99 -0.22 -10.30 -2.98
C PHE A 99 -1.46 -9.40 -3.09
N ILE A 100 -1.53 -8.31 -2.32
CA ILE A 100 -2.64 -7.34 -2.38
C ILE A 100 -2.84 -6.76 -3.79
N ASP A 101 -1.75 -6.57 -4.55
CA ASP A 101 -1.83 -6.08 -5.91
C ASP A 101 -2.44 -7.13 -6.85
N VAL A 102 -1.99 -8.38 -6.73
CA VAL A 102 -2.56 -9.51 -7.49
C VAL A 102 -4.03 -9.76 -7.11
N ALA A 103 -4.34 -9.71 -5.82
CA ALA A 103 -5.68 -9.93 -5.27
C ALA A 103 -6.68 -8.86 -5.72
N SER A 104 -6.21 -7.70 -6.18
CA SER A 104 -7.08 -6.68 -6.76
C SER A 104 -7.65 -7.05 -8.14
N GLY A 105 -7.10 -8.07 -8.80
CA GLY A 105 -7.45 -8.41 -10.19
C GLY A 105 -6.87 -7.45 -11.24
N LEU A 106 -6.19 -6.38 -10.81
CA LEU A 106 -5.55 -5.37 -11.67
C LEU A 106 -4.04 -5.25 -11.35
N PRO A 107 -3.26 -6.35 -11.47
CA PRO A 107 -1.85 -6.34 -11.08
C PRO A 107 -1.03 -5.40 -11.95
N GLY A 108 -0.14 -4.63 -11.32
CA GLY A 108 0.74 -3.69 -12.00
C GLY A 108 0.06 -2.42 -12.53
N LYS A 109 -1.26 -2.27 -12.35
CA LYS A 109 -1.97 -1.01 -12.59
C LYS A 109 -1.86 -0.10 -11.36
N GLY A 110 -2.04 1.21 -11.55
CA GLY A 110 -1.95 2.21 -10.47
C GLY A 110 -0.56 2.85 -10.33
N ILE A 111 -0.21 3.29 -9.13
CA ILE A 111 1.05 3.99 -8.81
C ILE A 111 1.88 3.20 -7.80
N ILE A 112 1.25 2.64 -6.76
CA ILE A 112 1.98 2.10 -5.61
C ILE A 112 2.84 0.89 -6.01
N PHE A 113 2.27 -0.02 -6.78
CA PHE A 113 2.89 -1.29 -7.20
C PHE A 113 3.37 -1.32 -8.65
N ALA A 114 3.12 -0.26 -9.43
CA ALA A 114 3.52 -0.17 -10.81
C ALA A 114 5.01 0.24 -10.98
N SER A 115 5.58 0.00 -12.16
CA SER A 115 6.99 0.32 -12.47
C SER A 115 7.17 0.71 -13.95
N GLY A 116 8.36 1.22 -14.28
CA GLY A 116 8.74 1.50 -15.67
C GLY A 116 8.01 2.69 -16.30
N SER A 117 7.83 2.65 -17.62
CA SER A 117 7.19 3.72 -18.40
C SER A 117 5.73 3.95 -18.01
N TYR A 118 4.97 2.87 -17.75
CA TYR A 118 3.60 2.93 -17.26
C TYR A 118 3.49 3.79 -15.98
N TRP A 119 4.33 3.49 -14.98
CA TRP A 119 4.34 4.27 -13.74
C TRP A 119 4.75 5.73 -13.95
N LYS A 120 5.75 5.98 -14.81
CA LYS A 120 6.23 7.35 -15.11
C LYS A 120 5.10 8.19 -15.72
N GLU A 121 4.35 7.62 -16.67
CA GLU A 121 3.22 8.29 -17.30
C GLU A 121 2.08 8.54 -16.31
N GLN A 122 1.61 7.49 -15.62
CA GLN A 122 0.53 7.57 -14.64
C GLN A 122 0.85 8.60 -13.56
N LYS A 123 2.02 8.51 -12.92
CA LYS A 123 2.44 9.45 -11.89
C LYS A 123 2.51 10.89 -12.41
N SER A 124 3.02 11.12 -13.62
CA SER A 124 3.10 12.46 -14.19
C SER A 124 1.72 13.11 -14.32
N VAL A 125 0.75 12.35 -14.85
CA VAL A 125 -0.63 12.82 -15.02
C VAL A 125 -1.27 13.08 -13.66
N ILE A 126 -1.19 12.12 -12.73
CA ILE A 126 -1.82 12.20 -11.42
C ILE A 126 -1.28 13.40 -10.62
N VAL A 127 0.04 13.61 -10.61
CA VAL A 127 0.65 14.76 -9.94
C VAL A 127 0.23 16.07 -10.60
N SER A 128 0.14 16.11 -11.93
CA SER A 128 -0.34 17.30 -12.66
C SER A 128 -1.78 17.64 -12.24
N ILE A 129 -2.66 16.65 -12.20
CA ILE A 129 -4.06 16.82 -11.80
C ILE A 129 -4.16 17.27 -10.34
N LEU A 130 -3.46 16.61 -9.41
CA LEU A 130 -3.50 16.97 -7.99
C LEU A 130 -3.02 18.41 -7.73
N ARG A 131 -2.04 18.91 -8.49
CA ARG A 131 -1.62 20.32 -8.43
C ARG A 131 -2.74 21.27 -8.85
N THR A 132 -3.48 20.94 -9.91
CA THR A 132 -4.66 21.73 -10.34
C THR A 132 -5.74 21.78 -9.26
N PHE A 133 -5.93 20.69 -8.51
CA PHE A 133 -6.85 20.63 -7.36
C PHE A 133 -6.29 21.23 -6.06
N GLY A 134 -5.14 21.88 -6.15
CA GLY A 134 -4.58 22.67 -5.08
C GLY A 134 -3.67 21.93 -4.11
N MET A 135 -3.09 20.80 -4.51
CA MET A 135 -1.94 20.25 -3.79
C MET A 135 -0.84 21.32 -3.72
N GLY A 136 -0.62 21.85 -2.51
CA GLY A 136 0.34 22.93 -2.26
C GLY A 136 -0.20 24.35 -2.46
N THR A 137 -1.53 24.54 -2.59
CA THR A 137 -2.16 25.86 -2.73
C THR A 137 -3.33 26.05 -1.75
N ASN A 138 -3.91 27.26 -1.71
CA ASN A 138 -5.03 27.62 -0.84
C ASN A 138 -6.33 26.85 -1.11
N VAL A 139 -6.48 26.21 -2.28
CA VAL A 139 -7.70 25.44 -2.62
C VAL A 139 -7.82 24.20 -1.73
N LEU A 140 -6.71 23.48 -1.51
CA LEU A 140 -6.70 22.36 -0.57
C LEU A 140 -6.88 22.84 0.87
N ALA A 141 -6.27 23.98 1.23
CA ALA A 141 -6.43 24.56 2.55
C ALA A 141 -7.92 24.86 2.86
N ALA A 142 -8.67 25.40 1.90
CA ALA A 142 -10.12 25.63 2.08
C ALA A 142 -10.89 24.32 2.33
N LYS A 143 -10.58 23.25 1.59
CA LYS A 143 -11.18 21.92 1.81
C LYS A 143 -10.85 21.36 3.20
N ILE A 144 -9.62 21.54 3.66
CA ILE A 144 -9.18 21.14 5.02
C ILE A 144 -9.90 21.97 6.08
N MET A 145 -10.03 23.27 5.90
CA MET A 145 -10.72 24.16 6.86
C MET A 145 -12.20 23.78 7.01
N ASN A 146 -12.87 23.45 5.91
CA ASN A 146 -14.24 22.95 5.93
C ASN A 146 -14.38 21.62 6.69
N GLU A 147 -13.40 20.72 6.57
CA GLU A 147 -13.41 19.46 7.33
C GLU A 147 -13.08 19.67 8.81
N ARG A 148 -12.16 20.59 9.11
CA ARG A 148 -11.80 20.98 10.48
C ARG A 148 -13.03 21.46 11.25
N GLU A 149 -13.89 22.27 10.62
CA GLU A 149 -15.13 22.72 11.26
C GLU A 149 -16.02 21.55 11.66
N SER A 150 -16.27 20.62 10.74
CA SER A 150 -17.06 19.42 11.04
C SER A 150 -16.42 18.53 12.11
N LEU A 151 -15.10 18.36 12.09
CA LEU A 151 -14.38 17.62 13.12
C LEU A 151 -14.52 18.31 14.49
N THR A 152 -14.40 19.63 14.54
CA THR A 152 -14.53 20.40 15.79
C THR A 152 -15.95 20.30 16.36
N GLU A 153 -16.97 20.31 15.51
CA GLU A 153 -18.36 20.05 15.94
C GLU A 153 -18.54 18.63 16.50
N CYS A 154 -17.94 17.62 15.87
CA CYS A 154 -17.95 16.25 16.38
C CYS A 154 -17.26 16.13 17.74
N LEU A 155 -16.10 16.79 17.91
CA LEU A 155 -15.37 16.81 19.17
C LEU A 155 -16.14 17.55 20.28
N ALA A 156 -16.78 18.68 19.96
CA ALA A 156 -17.59 19.43 20.92
C ALA A 156 -18.74 18.58 21.49
N LYS A 157 -19.35 17.72 20.67
CA LYS A 157 -20.43 16.80 21.09
C LYS A 157 -19.99 15.74 22.10
N LEU A 158 -18.69 15.50 22.25
CA LEU A 158 -18.16 14.56 23.25
C LEU A 158 -18.28 15.09 24.68
N ASN A 159 -18.56 16.39 24.88
CA ASN A 159 -18.79 16.99 26.20
C ASN A 159 -17.71 16.65 27.25
N GLY A 160 -16.44 16.60 26.82
CA GLY A 160 -15.29 16.32 27.68
C GLY A 160 -15.12 14.84 28.09
N GLN A 161 -15.90 13.92 27.52
CA GLN A 161 -15.77 12.49 27.80
C GLN A 161 -14.48 11.91 27.17
N PRO A 162 -13.69 11.12 27.92
CA PRO A 162 -12.55 10.40 27.36
C PRO A 162 -13.01 9.48 26.22
N THR A 163 -12.56 9.78 25.01
CA THR A 163 -13.00 9.08 23.79
C THR A 163 -11.81 8.90 22.86
N ASP A 164 -11.71 7.73 22.23
CA ASP A 164 -10.76 7.52 21.14
C ASP A 164 -11.23 8.31 19.90
N ILE A 165 -10.43 9.27 19.47
CA ILE A 165 -10.72 10.14 18.33
C ILE A 165 -10.24 9.56 17.00
N HIS A 166 -9.58 8.39 17.00
CA HIS A 166 -9.01 7.77 15.80
C HIS A 166 -10.05 7.62 14.69
N ASP A 167 -11.26 7.16 15.01
CA ASP A 167 -12.32 6.98 14.01
C ASP A 167 -12.81 8.30 13.42
N MET A 168 -12.89 9.36 14.24
CA MET A 168 -13.26 10.70 13.77
C MET A 168 -12.18 11.27 12.84
N LEU A 169 -10.91 11.15 13.22
CA LEU A 169 -9.77 11.57 12.40
C LEU A 169 -9.72 10.81 11.08
N TYR A 170 -10.02 9.51 11.11
CA TYR A 170 -10.01 8.67 9.93
C TYR A 170 -11.09 9.10 8.93
N VAL A 171 -12.33 9.31 9.40
CA VAL A 171 -13.43 9.84 8.57
C VAL A 171 -13.07 11.22 8.02
N SER A 172 -12.49 12.09 8.83
CA SER A 172 -12.08 13.43 8.39
C SER A 172 -10.97 13.39 7.33
N ALA A 173 -9.92 12.58 7.52
CA ALA A 173 -8.88 12.40 6.52
C ALA A 173 -9.45 11.83 5.21
N SER A 174 -10.33 10.83 5.29
CA SER A 174 -11.05 10.28 4.13
C SER A 174 -11.91 11.32 3.42
N ASN A 175 -12.55 12.23 4.16
CA ASN A 175 -13.38 13.30 3.58
C ASN A 175 -12.55 14.34 2.83
N VAL A 176 -11.37 14.72 3.35
CA VAL A 176 -10.47 15.65 2.65
C VAL A 176 -10.08 15.06 1.29
N ILE A 177 -9.59 13.81 1.26
CA ILE A 177 -9.22 13.17 -0.01
C ILE A 177 -10.43 12.90 -0.91
N SER A 178 -11.59 12.51 -0.35
CA SER A 178 -12.83 12.35 -1.13
C SER A 178 -13.27 13.63 -1.82
N SER A 179 -13.09 14.77 -1.17
CA SER A 179 -13.45 16.07 -1.75
C SER A 179 -12.57 16.46 -2.94
N ILE A 180 -11.37 15.88 -3.06
CA ILE A 180 -10.47 16.05 -4.20
C ILE A 180 -10.83 15.03 -5.28
N LEU A 181 -11.01 13.78 -4.88
CA LEU A 181 -11.23 12.65 -5.79
C LEU A 181 -12.60 12.68 -6.47
N PHE A 182 -13.66 12.90 -5.69
CA PHE A 182 -15.06 12.82 -6.12
C PHE A 182 -15.76 14.19 -6.17
N GLY A 183 -15.04 15.27 -5.81
CA GLY A 183 -15.61 16.62 -5.71
C GLY A 183 -16.62 16.79 -4.57
N GLN A 184 -16.79 15.80 -3.69
CA GLN A 184 -17.79 15.81 -2.61
C GLN A 184 -17.23 15.30 -1.28
N ARG A 185 -17.83 15.78 -0.20
CA ARG A 185 -17.64 15.26 1.16
C ARG A 185 -18.83 14.39 1.54
N PHE A 186 -18.60 13.43 2.41
CA PHE A 186 -19.63 12.61 3.01
C PHE A 186 -19.92 13.08 4.43
N LYS A 187 -21.18 13.00 4.85
CA LYS A 187 -21.55 13.37 6.22
C LYS A 187 -20.91 12.40 7.21
N HIS A 188 -20.48 12.91 8.36
CA HIS A 188 -20.12 12.05 9.49
C HIS A 188 -21.36 11.23 9.89
N GLY A 189 -21.25 9.90 9.89
CA GLY A 189 -22.38 8.99 10.11
C GLY A 189 -23.07 8.48 8.83
N ASP A 190 -22.58 8.82 7.63
CA ASP A 190 -23.08 8.24 6.39
C ASP A 190 -22.74 6.75 6.30
N ILE A 191 -23.77 5.90 6.14
CA ILE A 191 -23.64 4.44 6.20
C ILE A 191 -22.82 3.88 5.02
N GLU A 192 -22.99 4.45 3.81
CA GLU A 192 -22.25 3.99 2.62
C GLU A 192 -20.76 4.35 2.77
N PHE A 193 -20.47 5.56 3.25
CA PHE A 193 -19.11 6.03 3.48
C PHE A 193 -18.41 5.32 4.65
N GLN A 194 -19.13 5.09 5.76
CA GLN A 194 -18.61 4.32 6.88
C GLN A 194 -18.19 2.92 6.44
N LYS A 195 -19.00 2.25 5.61
CA LYS A 195 -18.66 0.94 5.05
C LYS A 195 -17.37 0.98 4.24
N ILE A 196 -17.13 2.03 3.45
CA ILE A 196 -15.88 2.21 2.69
C ILE A 196 -14.68 2.36 3.64
N VAL A 197 -14.81 3.24 4.63
CA VAL A 197 -13.79 3.53 5.64
C VAL A 197 -13.45 2.27 6.45
N GLU A 198 -14.44 1.52 6.92
CA GLU A 198 -14.28 0.28 7.67
C GLU A 198 -13.64 -0.83 6.81
N THR A 199 -14.06 -0.96 5.54
CA THR A 199 -13.44 -1.91 4.60
C THR A 199 -11.96 -1.58 4.41
N LEU A 200 -11.62 -0.29 4.28
CA LEU A 200 -10.23 0.14 4.16
C LEU A 200 -9.43 -0.14 5.44
N LYS A 201 -9.96 0.16 6.63
CA LYS A 201 -9.30 -0.16 7.92
C LYS A 201 -9.02 -1.66 8.04
N SER A 202 -10.03 -2.49 7.73
CA SER A 202 -9.91 -3.95 7.75
C SER A 202 -8.82 -4.43 6.78
N LEU A 203 -8.79 -3.89 5.57
CA LEU A 203 -7.75 -4.19 4.57
C LEU A 203 -6.34 -3.85 5.08
N ILE A 204 -6.16 -2.68 5.70
CA ILE A 204 -4.85 -2.23 6.23
C ILE A 204 -4.42 -3.10 7.41
N SER A 205 -5.34 -3.45 8.30
CA SER A 205 -5.09 -4.37 9.41
C SER A 205 -4.67 -5.76 8.93
N ASP A 206 -5.39 -6.32 7.96
CA ASP A 206 -5.10 -7.65 7.42
C ASP A 206 -3.76 -7.70 6.67
N GLN A 207 -3.38 -6.60 6.00
CA GLN A 207 -2.11 -6.49 5.26
C GLN A 207 -0.87 -6.76 6.14
N GLN A 208 -0.93 -6.44 7.44
CA GLN A 208 0.16 -6.75 8.37
C GLN A 208 0.37 -8.27 8.50
N THR A 209 -0.72 -9.04 8.52
CA THR A 209 -0.73 -10.50 8.66
C THR A 209 -0.41 -11.20 7.33
N THR A 210 -0.87 -10.66 6.20
CA THR A 210 -0.61 -11.22 4.86
C THR A 210 0.82 -10.97 4.37
N SER A 211 1.64 -10.26 5.13
CA SER A 211 3.06 -10.02 4.82
C SER A 211 3.84 -11.29 4.47
N LEU A 212 3.55 -12.43 5.12
CA LEU A 212 4.17 -13.73 4.83
C LEU A 212 3.80 -14.29 3.45
N VAL A 213 2.58 -14.05 2.96
CA VAL A 213 2.11 -14.53 1.65
C VAL A 213 2.91 -13.87 0.51
N ASN A 214 3.39 -12.64 0.72
CA ASN A 214 4.27 -11.96 -0.25
C ASN A 214 5.60 -12.69 -0.48
N PHE A 215 6.08 -13.42 0.53
CA PHE A 215 7.36 -14.15 0.50
C PHE A 215 7.18 -15.65 0.24
N MET A 216 6.00 -16.19 0.57
CA MET A 216 5.62 -17.58 0.37
C MET A 216 4.20 -17.65 -0.24
N PRO A 217 4.06 -17.42 -1.56
CA PRO A 217 2.75 -17.33 -2.20
C PRO A 217 1.87 -18.57 -2.01
N TRP A 218 2.48 -19.76 -1.92
CA TRP A 218 1.75 -21.01 -1.73
C TRP A 218 0.89 -21.06 -0.45
N LEU A 219 1.18 -20.22 0.54
CA LEU A 219 0.38 -20.09 1.77
C LEU A 219 -1.08 -19.69 1.51
N HIS A 220 -1.37 -18.99 0.41
CA HIS A 220 -2.74 -18.57 0.11
C HIS A 220 -3.64 -19.71 -0.36
N TYR A 221 -3.07 -20.86 -0.76
CA TYR A 221 -3.85 -22.04 -1.17
C TYR A 221 -4.26 -22.92 0.02
N LEU A 222 -3.77 -22.63 1.22
CA LEU A 222 -4.11 -23.42 2.41
C LEU A 222 -5.61 -23.28 2.75
N PRO A 223 -6.25 -24.36 3.24
CA PRO A 223 -7.62 -24.28 3.72
C PRO A 223 -7.72 -23.33 4.92
N GLY A 224 -8.86 -22.62 5.04
CA GLY A 224 -9.04 -21.54 6.02
C GLY A 224 -8.51 -20.18 5.51
N ASP A 225 -8.30 -19.23 6.44
CA ASP A 225 -7.76 -17.90 6.15
C ASP A 225 -6.74 -17.43 7.22
N TYR A 226 -5.83 -18.34 7.59
CA TYR A 226 -4.82 -18.09 8.64
C TYR A 226 -3.89 -16.91 8.31
N PHE A 227 -3.65 -16.66 7.03
CA PHE A 227 -2.79 -15.58 6.55
C PHE A 227 -3.57 -14.38 5.98
N LYS A 228 -4.88 -14.33 6.22
CA LYS A 228 -5.79 -13.25 5.77
C LYS A 228 -5.83 -13.01 4.26
N ALA A 229 -5.31 -13.94 3.46
CA ALA A 229 -5.27 -13.82 2.01
C ALA A 229 -6.68 -13.74 1.38
N LYS A 230 -7.64 -14.51 1.92
CA LYS A 230 -9.04 -14.48 1.44
C LYS A 230 -9.74 -13.20 1.87
N SER A 231 -9.55 -12.78 3.13
CA SER A 231 -10.04 -11.49 3.64
C SER A 231 -9.53 -10.33 2.81
N ILE A 232 -8.21 -10.26 2.52
CA ILE A 232 -7.65 -9.22 1.65
C ILE A 232 -8.27 -9.23 0.26
N THR A 233 -8.42 -10.42 -0.35
CA THR A 233 -9.03 -10.53 -1.69
C THR A 233 -10.47 -10.00 -1.67
N SER A 234 -11.27 -10.43 -0.70
CA SER A 234 -12.66 -9.98 -0.52
C SER A 234 -12.74 -8.46 -0.27
N ASN A 235 -11.97 -7.95 0.68
CA ASN A 235 -11.98 -6.53 1.06
C ASN A 235 -11.47 -5.63 -0.08
N THR A 236 -10.47 -6.08 -0.84
CA THR A 236 -9.97 -5.36 -2.01
C THR A 236 -11.03 -5.27 -3.10
N HIS A 237 -11.71 -6.38 -3.42
CA HIS A 237 -12.82 -6.37 -4.38
C HIS A 237 -14.01 -5.54 -3.89
N GLN A 238 -14.36 -5.62 -2.61
CA GLN A 238 -15.41 -4.81 -2.03
C GLN A 238 -15.09 -3.31 -2.14
N LEU A 239 -13.86 -2.91 -1.83
CA LEU A 239 -13.43 -1.52 -1.96
C LEU A 239 -13.42 -1.05 -3.42
N LEU A 240 -12.94 -1.89 -4.35
CA LEU A 240 -13.02 -1.68 -5.80
C LEU A 240 -14.46 -1.46 -6.30
N ASN A 241 -15.41 -2.20 -5.75
CA ASN A 241 -16.81 -2.10 -6.14
C ASN A 241 -17.46 -0.86 -5.53
N LEU A 242 -17.26 -0.57 -4.24
CA LEU A 242 -17.84 0.59 -3.57
C LEU A 242 -17.33 1.91 -4.17
N LEU A 243 -16.01 2.04 -4.33
CA LEU A 243 -15.42 3.24 -4.95
C LEU A 243 -15.68 3.28 -6.46
N GLY A 244 -15.79 2.12 -7.12
CA GLY A 244 -16.23 2.02 -8.51
C GLY A 244 -17.62 2.60 -8.70
N MET A 245 -18.60 2.22 -7.88
CA MET A 245 -19.96 2.76 -7.95
C MET A 245 -19.99 4.28 -7.75
N ILE A 246 -19.19 4.83 -6.82
CA ILE A 246 -19.10 6.28 -6.64
C ILE A 246 -18.48 6.95 -7.87
N THR A 247 -17.44 6.33 -8.43
CA THR A 247 -16.77 6.80 -9.66
C THR A 247 -17.76 6.82 -10.83
N ASP A 248 -18.53 5.75 -11.03
CA ASP A 248 -19.49 5.62 -12.12
C ASP A 248 -20.66 6.60 -11.97
N ARG A 249 -21.17 6.80 -10.74
CA ARG A 249 -22.20 7.83 -10.45
C ARG A 249 -21.70 9.25 -10.72
N LYS A 250 -20.39 9.49 -10.62
CA LYS A 250 -19.75 10.80 -10.82
C LYS A 250 -19.24 11.02 -12.23
N LYS A 251 -19.07 9.96 -13.00
CA LYS A 251 -18.64 10.04 -14.39
C LYS A 251 -19.71 10.79 -15.18
N ARG A 252 -19.38 12.00 -15.60
CA ARG A 252 -20.17 12.74 -16.58
C ARG A 252 -19.69 12.33 -17.98
N ASP A 253 -20.57 12.41 -18.95
CA ASP A 253 -20.14 12.31 -20.35
C ASP A 253 -19.16 13.46 -20.63
N VAL A 254 -17.97 13.13 -21.15
CA VAL A 254 -16.88 14.09 -21.45
C VAL A 254 -17.35 15.33 -22.24
N PRO A 255 -18.29 15.22 -23.20
CA PRO A 255 -18.87 16.39 -23.89
C PRO A 255 -19.52 17.44 -22.99
N ASP A 256 -19.97 17.06 -21.78
CA ASP A 256 -20.76 17.92 -20.88
C ASP A 256 -19.94 18.56 -19.75
N ILE A 257 -18.62 18.39 -19.73
CA ILE A 257 -17.76 18.92 -18.64
C ILE A 257 -17.44 20.39 -18.89
N VAL A 258 -18.27 21.28 -18.35
CA VAL A 258 -18.06 22.74 -18.37
C VAL A 258 -17.13 23.20 -17.23
N ASN A 259 -17.09 22.47 -16.11
CA ASN A 259 -16.22 22.76 -14.97
C ASN A 259 -15.63 21.48 -14.39
N VAL A 260 -14.31 21.41 -14.33
CA VAL A 260 -13.56 20.25 -13.80
C VAL A 260 -13.44 20.40 -12.30
N ASP A 261 -14.37 19.78 -11.56
CA ASP A 261 -14.48 19.91 -10.10
C ASP A 261 -13.91 18.72 -9.31
N ASN A 262 -13.49 17.64 -10.00
CA ASN A 262 -12.99 16.43 -9.37
C ASN A 262 -11.89 15.73 -10.20
N PHE A 263 -11.14 14.87 -9.52
CA PHE A 263 -10.02 14.12 -10.11
C PHE A 263 -10.43 13.22 -11.27
N ILE A 264 -11.60 12.56 -11.19
CA ILE A 264 -12.10 11.62 -12.21
C ILE A 264 -12.25 12.33 -13.55
N ASP A 265 -12.94 13.47 -13.56
CA ASP A 265 -13.19 14.26 -14.76
C ASP A 265 -11.87 14.75 -15.39
N ALA A 266 -10.95 15.25 -14.56
CA ALA A 266 -9.64 15.70 -15.04
C ALA A 266 -8.82 14.56 -15.67
N TYR A 267 -8.88 13.36 -15.10
CA TYR A 267 -8.20 12.19 -15.65
C TYR A 267 -8.84 11.74 -16.97
N MET A 268 -10.17 11.72 -17.05
CA MET A 268 -10.89 11.35 -18.27
C MET A 268 -10.65 12.34 -19.41
N ILE A 269 -10.58 13.64 -19.12
CA ILE A 269 -10.24 14.69 -20.10
C ILE A 269 -8.82 14.49 -20.62
N GLU A 270 -7.84 14.26 -19.74
CA GLU A 270 -6.45 14.03 -20.16
C GLU A 270 -6.31 12.76 -21.00
N LYS A 271 -7.06 11.70 -20.67
CA LYS A 271 -7.15 10.49 -21.49
C LYS A 271 -7.70 10.78 -22.89
N ASP A 272 -8.90 11.38 -22.97
CA ASP A 272 -9.58 11.69 -24.24
C ASP A 272 -8.73 12.62 -25.13
N LYS A 273 -8.02 13.58 -24.53
CA LYS A 273 -7.08 14.45 -25.24
C LYS A 273 -5.96 13.67 -25.91
N ARG A 274 -5.40 12.65 -25.24
CA ARG A 274 -4.33 11.80 -25.80
C ARG A 274 -4.87 10.87 -26.88
N ASP A 275 -6.05 10.30 -26.66
CA ASP A 275 -6.73 9.43 -27.62
C ASP A 275 -7.02 10.19 -28.92
N LYS A 276 -7.58 11.41 -28.83
CA LYS A 276 -7.82 12.29 -29.99
C LYS A 276 -6.54 12.74 -30.71
N ALA A 277 -5.44 12.85 -29.98
CA ALA A 277 -4.13 13.18 -30.55
C ALA A 277 -3.41 11.95 -31.16
N GLY A 278 -3.98 10.74 -31.05
CA GLY A 278 -3.37 9.51 -31.53
C GLY A 278 -2.12 9.09 -30.75
N VAL A 279 -1.95 9.57 -29.51
CA VAL A 279 -0.79 9.26 -28.66
C VAL A 279 -1.04 7.94 -27.93
N ILE A 280 -0.12 6.98 -28.08
CA ILE A 280 -0.16 5.73 -27.31
C ILE A 280 -0.03 6.09 -25.82
N THR A 281 -1.03 5.72 -25.03
CA THR A 281 -1.19 6.11 -23.64
C THR A 281 -1.48 4.89 -22.76
N THR A 282 -1.00 4.91 -21.53
CA THR A 282 -1.35 3.92 -20.50
C THR A 282 -2.58 4.32 -19.67
N LEU A 283 -3.21 5.45 -20.01
CA LEU A 283 -4.40 5.93 -19.32
C LEU A 283 -5.62 5.11 -19.74
N ASP A 284 -6.10 4.26 -18.82
CA ASP A 284 -7.33 3.48 -19.01
C ASP A 284 -8.24 3.54 -17.77
N GLU A 285 -9.45 3.01 -17.89
CA GLU A 285 -10.46 3.06 -16.83
C GLU A 285 -10.13 2.15 -15.65
N ASP A 286 -9.51 0.99 -15.88
CA ASP A 286 -9.09 0.14 -14.75
C ASP A 286 -7.93 0.81 -14.00
N SER A 287 -7.01 1.45 -14.73
CA SER A 287 -5.94 2.25 -14.15
C SER A 287 -6.54 3.35 -13.27
N LEU A 288 -7.55 4.08 -13.76
CA LEU A 288 -8.28 5.07 -12.96
C LEU A 288 -8.89 4.45 -11.71
N ARG A 289 -9.66 3.37 -11.83
CA ARG A 289 -10.29 2.68 -10.68
C ARG A 289 -9.27 2.30 -9.62
N LYS A 290 -8.12 1.75 -10.04
CA LYS A 290 -7.01 1.39 -9.15
C LYS A 290 -6.39 2.62 -8.48
N ILE A 291 -6.13 3.69 -9.23
CA ILE A 291 -5.58 4.96 -8.72
C ILE A 291 -6.50 5.59 -7.68
N MET A 292 -7.81 5.58 -7.90
CA MET A 292 -8.78 6.16 -6.96
C MET A 292 -8.69 5.50 -5.59
N ILE A 293 -8.54 4.18 -5.55
CA ILE A 293 -8.39 3.42 -4.30
C ILE A 293 -7.05 3.72 -3.66
N GLU A 294 -5.97 3.73 -4.45
CA GLU A 294 -4.63 3.99 -3.93
C GLU A 294 -4.51 5.40 -3.35
N LEU A 295 -5.07 6.42 -4.01
CA LEU A 295 -5.10 7.79 -3.50
C LEU A 295 -5.99 7.92 -2.27
N PHE A 296 -7.18 7.30 -2.27
CA PHE A 296 -8.08 7.30 -1.12
C PHE A 296 -7.44 6.63 0.10
N ALA A 297 -6.84 5.45 -0.08
CA ALA A 297 -6.15 4.70 0.96
C ALA A 297 -4.93 5.47 1.51
N ALA A 298 -4.05 5.94 0.62
CA ALA A 298 -2.84 6.65 1.01
C ALA A 298 -3.15 7.97 1.72
N GLY A 299 -4.09 8.75 1.19
CA GLY A 299 -4.50 10.04 1.76
C GLY A 299 -5.18 9.91 3.12
N THR A 300 -5.93 8.83 3.34
CA THR A 300 -6.62 8.56 4.60
C THR A 300 -5.66 8.08 5.68
N GLU A 301 -5.01 6.93 5.47
CA GLU A 301 -4.27 6.23 6.52
C GLU A 301 -3.07 7.05 7.01
N THR A 302 -2.26 7.58 6.08
CA THR A 302 -1.02 8.28 6.44
C THR A 302 -1.30 9.58 7.19
N SER A 303 -2.29 10.36 6.74
CA SER A 303 -2.67 11.63 7.36
C SER A 303 -3.33 11.40 8.72
N CYS A 304 -4.29 10.46 8.80
CA CYS A 304 -4.97 10.11 10.05
C CYS A 304 -3.95 9.66 11.11
N THR A 305 -3.10 8.69 10.77
CA THR A 305 -2.10 8.15 11.69
C THR A 305 -1.12 9.24 12.13
N THR A 306 -0.67 10.12 11.24
CA THR A 306 0.22 11.24 11.62
C THR A 306 -0.44 12.19 12.60
N ILE A 307 -1.68 12.62 12.33
CA ILE A 307 -2.41 13.52 13.22
C ILE A 307 -2.68 12.85 14.57
N TYR A 308 -3.04 11.57 14.56
CA TYR A 308 -3.27 10.79 15.77
C TYR A 308 -2.01 10.72 16.64
N TRP A 309 -0.84 10.46 16.04
CA TRP A 309 0.45 10.53 16.75
C TRP A 309 0.79 11.91 17.30
N CYS A 310 0.34 13.01 16.68
CA CYS A 310 0.55 14.35 17.22
C CYS A 310 -0.31 14.65 18.46
N VAL A 311 -1.40 13.90 18.66
CA VAL A 311 -2.30 14.05 19.81
C VAL A 311 -1.88 13.16 20.99
N LEU A 312 -1.25 12.01 20.70
CA LEU A 312 -0.70 11.07 21.69
C LEU A 312 0.59 11.60 22.36
#